data_AF-A0A6P0RFB8-F1
#
_entry.id   AF-A0A6P0RFB8-F1
#
_cell.length_a   1.000
_cell.length_b   1.000
_cell.length_c   1.000
_cell.angle_alpha   90.00
_cell.angle_beta   90.00
_cell.angle_gamma   90.00
#
_symmetry.space_group_name_H-M   'P 1'
#
loop_
_entity.id
_entity.type
_entity.pdbx_description
1 polymer ?
#
loop_
_entity_poly.entity_id
_entity_poly.type
_entity_poly.pdbx_seq_one_letter_code
_entity_poly.pdbx_strand_id
1 'polypeptide(L)'
;MVCTYFFSGDRPSEADINKVMNWYTGGIHKVYFLHIDEYRKVAKEIGMSEIKIIELTDNILLNYLQLWQKMEQIQAEEQLWSQEFFDKKKQRLLDCCEMGKSGLIQWGILHFRK
;
A
#
# COMPACT_ATOMS: atom_id res chain seq x y z
N MET A 1 12.44 7.15 10.57
CA MET A 1 11.10 6.56 10.61
C MET A 1 10.53 6.62 9.20
N VAL A 2 9.97 5.52 8.69
CA VAL A 2 9.39 5.46 7.34
C VAL A 2 8.02 4.78 7.42
N CYS A 3 7.01 5.35 6.74
CA CYS A 3 5.68 4.78 6.59
C CYS A 3 5.57 4.24 5.16
N THR A 4 5.34 2.93 5.00
CA THR A 4 5.35 2.29 3.68
C THR A 4 4.49 1.03 3.66
N TYR A 5 4.07 0.64 2.46
CA TYR A 5 3.57 -0.70 2.22
C TYR A 5 4.72 -1.68 2.03
N PHE A 6 4.54 -2.91 2.48
CA PHE A 6 5.52 -3.99 2.35
C PHE A 6 4.83 -5.36 2.36
N PHE A 7 5.57 -6.38 1.94
CA PHE A 7 5.18 -7.77 2.11
C PHE A 7 5.72 -8.30 3.44
N SER A 8 4.98 -9.18 4.11
CA SER A 8 5.47 -9.92 5.28
C SER A 8 4.90 -11.34 5.32
N GLY A 9 5.35 -12.14 6.29
CA GLY A 9 5.00 -13.54 6.39
C GLY A 9 5.83 -14.37 5.41
N ASP A 10 5.18 -15.31 4.74
CA ASP A 10 5.81 -16.04 3.64
C ASP A 10 6.06 -15.11 2.46
N ARG A 11 7.18 -15.31 1.77
CA ARG A 11 7.48 -14.52 0.57
C ARG A 11 6.36 -14.74 -0.46
N PRO A 12 5.71 -13.67 -0.96
CA PRO A 12 4.63 -13.79 -1.92
C PRO A 12 5.15 -14.42 -3.22
N SER A 13 4.28 -15.18 -3.89
CA SER A 13 4.61 -15.77 -5.19
C SER A 13 4.79 -14.67 -6.25
N GLU A 14 5.45 -14.99 -7.37
CA GLU A 14 5.56 -14.04 -8.50
C GLU A 14 4.19 -13.59 -9.01
N ALA A 15 3.20 -14.50 -9.00
CA ALA A 15 1.83 -14.17 -9.38
C ALA A 15 1.20 -13.14 -8.44
N ASP A 16 1.43 -13.27 -7.13
CA ASP A 16 0.94 -12.33 -6.14
C ASP A 16 1.63 -10.97 -6.24
N ILE A 17 2.95 -10.96 -6.47
CA ILE A 17 3.70 -9.74 -6.75
C ILE A 17 3.13 -9.05 -7.98
N ASN A 18 2.94 -9.78 -9.08
CA ASN A 18 2.38 -9.22 -10.32
C ASN A 18 0.96 -8.68 -10.12
N LYS A 19 0.14 -9.32 -9.29
CA LYS A 19 -1.19 -8.85 -8.93
C LYS A 19 -1.14 -7.49 -8.22
N VAL A 20 -0.30 -7.34 -7.21
CA VAL A 20 -0.09 -6.08 -6.48
C VAL A 20 0.52 -5.02 -7.40
N MET A 21 1.47 -5.41 -8.24
CA MET A 21 2.12 -4.49 -9.17
C MET A 21 1.16 -3.91 -10.20
N ASN A 22 0.37 -4.77 -10.85
CA ASN A 22 -0.65 -4.35 -11.81
C ASN A 22 -1.69 -3.43 -11.14
N TRP A 23 -2.06 -3.72 -9.89
CA TRP A 23 -2.92 -2.83 -9.10
C TRP A 23 -2.30 -1.44 -8.92
N TYR A 24 -1.10 -1.36 -8.33
CA TYR A 24 -0.55 -0.09 -7.88
C TYR A 24 -0.23 0.86 -9.06
N THR A 25 0.19 0.28 -10.19
CA THR A 25 0.74 1.06 -11.30
C THR A 25 -0.16 1.09 -12.52
N GLY A 26 -1.25 0.32 -12.52
CA GLY A 26 -2.06 0.10 -13.71
C GLY A 26 -1.26 -0.51 -14.87
N GLY A 27 -0.12 -1.15 -14.59
CA GLY A 27 0.81 -1.69 -15.57
C GLY A 27 1.76 -0.67 -16.21
N ILE A 28 1.75 0.60 -15.80
CA ILE A 28 2.46 1.70 -16.49
C ILE A 28 3.75 2.10 -15.77
N HIS A 29 3.80 1.93 -14.45
CA HIS A 29 4.97 2.24 -13.63
C HIS A 29 5.61 0.98 -13.06
N LYS A 30 6.93 1.00 -12.89
CA LYS A 30 7.63 0.02 -12.04
C LYS A 30 7.70 0.60 -10.63
N VAL A 31 7.02 -0.07 -9.72
CA VAL A 31 7.12 0.18 -8.27
C VAL A 31 7.67 -1.10 -7.65
N TYR A 32 8.35 -0.99 -6.52
CA TYR A 32 8.88 -2.14 -5.82
C TYR A 32 8.38 -2.09 -4.39
N PHE A 33 7.50 -3.04 -4.04
CA PHE A 33 7.21 -3.34 -2.65
C PHE A 33 8.24 -4.36 -2.19
N LEU A 34 8.93 -4.07 -1.09
CA LEU A 34 9.92 -4.99 -0.53
C LEU A 34 9.26 -5.88 0.51
N HIS A 35 9.85 -7.06 0.71
CA HIS A 35 9.58 -7.84 1.92
C HIS A 35 10.19 -7.13 3.13
N ILE A 36 9.56 -7.24 4.30
CA ILE A 36 10.03 -6.62 5.54
C ILE A 36 11.49 -6.99 5.88
N ASP A 37 11.91 -8.20 5.53
CA ASP A 37 13.27 -8.66 5.77
C ASP A 37 14.31 -7.94 4.92
N GLU A 38 13.95 -7.44 3.74
CA GLU A 38 14.86 -6.62 2.93
C GLU A 38 15.09 -5.26 3.61
N TYR A 39 14.05 -4.66 4.21
CA TYR A 39 14.22 -3.44 5.02
C TYR A 39 15.13 -3.68 6.23
N ARG A 40 14.94 -4.81 6.94
CA ARG A 40 15.78 -5.20 8.08
C ARG A 40 17.23 -5.42 7.68
N LYS A 41 17.45 -6.11 6.55
CA LYS A 41 18.77 -6.36 5.99
C LYS A 41 19.49 -5.05 5.68
N VAL A 42 18.86 -4.15 4.93
CA VAL A 42 19.45 -2.85 4.57
C VAL A 42 19.74 -2.03 5.83
N ALA A 43 18.81 -1.99 6.80
CA ALA A 43 19.03 -1.29 8.06
C ALA A 43 20.27 -1.81 8.81
N LYS A 44 20.45 -3.13 8.89
CA LYS A 44 21.62 -3.75 9.51
C LYS A 44 22.91 -3.41 8.77
N GLU A 45 22.90 -3.44 7.43
CA GLU A 45 24.07 -3.13 6.58
C GLU A 45 24.57 -1.69 6.79
N ILE A 46 23.66 -0.75 7.07
CA ILE A 46 24.00 0.65 7.35
C ILE A 46 24.18 0.96 8.85
N GLY A 47 24.27 -0.08 9.69
CA GLY A 47 24.55 0.04 11.11
C GLY A 47 23.38 0.55 11.94
N MET A 48 22.13 0.32 11.51
CA MET A 48 20.94 0.66 12.28
C MET A 48 20.32 -0.58 12.93
N SER A 49 19.77 -0.39 14.12
CA SER A 49 19.01 -1.39 14.89
C SER A 49 17.50 -1.15 14.75
N GLU A 50 16.73 -2.23 14.57
CA GLU A 50 15.26 -2.19 14.63
C GLU A 50 14.82 -1.84 16.05
N ILE A 51 14.00 -0.80 16.18
CA ILE A 51 13.38 -0.41 17.46
C ILE A 51 11.98 -0.99 17.55
N LYS A 52 11.17 -0.82 16.50
CA LYS A 52 9.83 -1.37 16.39
C LYS A 52 9.31 -1.27 14.97
N ILE A 53 8.38 -2.17 14.65
CA ILE A 53 7.49 -2.05 13.50
C ILE A 53 6.09 -1.80 14.06
N ILE A 54 5.45 -0.71 13.63
CA ILE A 54 4.06 -0.43 13.97
C ILE A 54 3.21 -0.95 12.82
N GLU A 55 2.40 -1.97 13.10
CA GLU A 55 1.46 -2.56 12.16
C GLU A 55 0.24 -1.65 12.01
N LEU A 56 -0.10 -1.31 10.76
CA LEU A 56 -1.23 -0.46 10.37
C LEU A 56 -2.08 -1.10 9.27
N THR A 57 -1.89 -2.40 8.98
CA THR A 57 -2.62 -3.09 7.91
C THR A 57 -4.14 -2.98 8.06
N ASP A 58 -4.67 -3.06 9.28
CA ASP A 58 -6.10 -2.89 9.54
C ASP A 58 -6.63 -1.50 9.18
N ASN A 59 -5.75 -0.49 9.17
CA ASN A 59 -6.09 0.87 8.78
C ASN A 59 -6.16 1.07 7.26
N ILE A 60 -5.68 0.12 6.45
CA ILE A 60 -5.70 0.21 4.97
C ILE A 60 -7.14 0.43 4.49
N LEU A 61 -8.07 -0.42 4.95
CA LEU A 61 -9.48 -0.35 4.58
C LEU A 61 -10.08 1.01 4.96
N LEU A 62 -9.91 1.41 6.21
CA LEU A 62 -10.46 2.67 6.72
C LEU A 62 -9.92 3.88 5.94
N ASN A 63 -8.61 3.92 5.71
CA ASN A 63 -7.95 5.02 5.01
C ASN A 63 -8.45 5.15 3.56
N TYR A 64 -8.56 4.04 2.83
CA TYR A 64 -9.03 4.09 1.44
C TYR A 64 -10.52 4.37 1.32
N LEU A 65 -11.36 3.92 2.27
CA LEU A 65 -12.77 4.29 2.33
C LEU A 65 -12.95 5.80 2.60
N GLN A 66 -12.18 6.37 3.53
CA GLN A 66 -12.22 7.81 3.81
C GLN A 66 -11.75 8.63 2.61
N LEU A 67 -10.70 8.18 1.92
CA LEU A 67 -10.24 8.81 0.68
C LEU A 67 -11.33 8.77 -0.40
N TRP A 68 -12.00 7.64 -0.55
CA TRP A 68 -13.11 7.49 -1.49
C TRP A 68 -14.25 8.46 -1.19
N GLN A 69 -14.72 8.51 0.05
CA GLN A 69 -15.78 9.43 0.47
C GLN A 69 -15.42 10.89 0.19
N LYS A 70 -14.16 11.27 0.46
CA LYS A 70 -13.68 12.62 0.16
C LYS A 70 -13.63 12.90 -1.34
N MET A 71 -13.24 11.91 -2.15
CA MET A 71 -13.27 12.03 -3.60
C MET A 71 -14.70 12.17 -4.14
N GLU A 72 -15.67 11.41 -3.60
CA GLU A 72 -17.10 11.55 -3.93
C GLU A 72 -17.62 12.95 -3.64
N GLN A 73 -17.29 13.48 -2.47
CA GLN A 73 -17.69 14.84 -2.11
C GLN A 73 -17.11 15.88 -3.09
N ILE A 74 -15.79 15.86 -3.32
CA ILE A 74 -15.12 16.81 -4.22
C ILE A 74 -15.67 16.69 -5.65
N GLN A 75 -15.87 15.46 -6.15
CA GLN A 75 -16.41 15.27 -7.49
C GLN A 75 -17.84 15.80 -7.61
N ALA A 76 -18.68 15.61 -6.59
CA ALA A 76 -20.04 16.14 -6.58
C ALA A 76 -20.08 17.67 -6.61
N GLU A 77 -19.16 18.32 -5.90
CA GLU A 77 -19.07 19.79 -5.79
C GLU A 77 -18.37 20.44 -7.00
N GLU A 78 -17.28 19.87 -7.47
CA GLU A 78 -16.36 20.52 -8.42
C GLU A 78 -16.32 19.88 -9.82
N GLN A 79 -16.84 18.65 -9.98
CA GLN A 79 -16.87 17.92 -11.25
C GLN A 79 -15.49 17.84 -11.95
N LEU A 80 -14.41 17.72 -11.18
CA LEU A 80 -13.03 17.79 -11.67
C LEU A 80 -12.63 16.65 -12.61
N TRP A 81 -13.27 15.48 -12.47
CA TRP A 81 -12.90 14.28 -13.20
C TRP A 81 -14.04 13.78 -14.10
N SER A 82 -13.69 13.08 -15.17
CA SER A 82 -14.69 12.34 -15.95
C SER A 82 -15.28 11.20 -15.12
N GLN A 83 -16.54 10.86 -15.38
CA GLN A 83 -17.19 9.72 -14.71
C GLN A 83 -16.39 8.42 -14.90
N GLU A 84 -15.84 8.20 -16.09
CA GLU A 84 -14.99 7.04 -16.38
C GLU A 84 -13.75 6.97 -15.49
N PHE A 85 -13.06 8.10 -15.29
CA PHE A 85 -11.92 8.17 -14.38
C PHE A 85 -12.34 7.89 -12.95
N PHE A 86 -13.47 8.46 -12.54
CA PHE A 86 -14.01 8.35 -11.20
C PHE A 86 -14.37 6.89 -10.86
N ASP A 87 -15.05 6.19 -11.76
CA ASP A 87 -15.42 4.78 -11.60
C ASP A 87 -14.19 3.87 -11.59
N LYS A 88 -13.21 4.12 -12.48
CA LYS A 88 -11.93 3.39 -12.47
C LYS A 88 -11.17 3.58 -11.17
N LYS A 89 -11.19 4.79 -10.60
CA LYS A 89 -10.55 5.07 -9.31
C LYS A 89 -11.28 4.40 -8.15
N LYS A 90 -12.62 4.39 -8.16
CA LYS A 90 -13.44 3.65 -7.20
C LYS A 90 -13.03 2.19 -7.14
N GLN A 91 -13.03 1.53 -8.30
CA GLN A 91 -12.72 0.11 -8.37
C GLN A 91 -11.30 -0.17 -7.84
N ARG A 92 -10.32 0.64 -8.21
CA ARG A 92 -8.95 0.50 -7.69
C ARG A 92 -8.88 0.62 -6.17
N LEU A 93 -9.63 1.54 -5.57
CA LEU A 93 -9.68 1.72 -4.12
C LEU A 93 -10.32 0.53 -3.40
N LEU A 94 -11.37 -0.06 -3.98
CA LEU A 94 -11.97 -1.29 -3.48
C LEU A 94 -11.01 -2.47 -3.59
N ASP A 95 -10.28 -2.59 -4.70
CA ASP A 95 -9.26 -3.61 -4.88
C ASP A 95 -8.15 -3.47 -3.82
N CYS A 96 -7.76 -2.24 -3.44
CA CYS A 96 -6.81 -2.00 -2.34
C CYS A 96 -7.29 -2.63 -1.03
N CYS A 97 -8.58 -2.46 -0.74
CA CYS A 97 -9.20 -2.93 0.49
C CYS A 97 -9.17 -4.46 0.56
N GLU A 98 -9.43 -5.13 -0.57
CA GLU A 98 -9.37 -6.58 -0.66
C GLU A 98 -7.92 -7.11 -0.57
N MET A 99 -6.93 -6.41 -1.13
CA MET A 99 -5.52 -6.78 -0.99
C MET A 99 -5.01 -6.63 0.45
N GLY A 100 -5.47 -5.60 1.18
CA GLY A 100 -5.16 -5.43 2.60
C GLY A 100 -5.79 -6.53 3.46
N LYS A 101 -7.07 -6.84 3.22
CA LYS A 101 -7.79 -7.91 3.93
C LYS A 101 -7.19 -9.30 3.71
N SER A 102 -6.66 -9.58 2.52
CA SER A 102 -6.05 -10.88 2.23
C SER A 102 -4.71 -11.09 2.95
N GLY A 103 -4.18 -10.04 3.60
CA GLY A 103 -2.83 -10.05 4.19
C GLY A 103 -1.73 -10.01 3.14
N LEU A 104 -2.08 -9.89 1.85
CA LEU A 104 -1.10 -9.89 0.78
C LEU A 104 -0.24 -8.63 0.78
N ILE A 105 -0.81 -7.50 1.18
CA ILE A 105 -0.06 -6.27 1.40
C ILE A 105 -0.25 -5.83 2.84
N GLN A 106 0.85 -5.45 3.47
CA GLN A 106 0.84 -4.81 4.77
C GLN A 106 1.18 -3.34 4.67
N TRP A 107 0.74 -2.59 5.68
CA TRP A 107 1.07 -1.20 5.85
C TRP A 107 1.62 -0.98 7.25
N GLY A 108 2.75 -0.28 7.37
CA GLY A 108 3.29 -0.02 8.69
C GLY A 108 4.35 1.06 8.74
N ILE A 109 4.73 1.38 9.98
CA ILE A 109 5.80 2.34 10.28
C ILE A 109 7.01 1.57 10.77
N LEU A 110 8.11 1.72 10.03
CA LEU A 110 9.40 1.12 10.35
C LEU A 110 10.24 2.12 11.15
N HIS A 111 10.59 1.73 12.38
CA HIS A 111 11.43 2.53 13.26
C HIS A 111 12.78 1.86 13.49
N PHE A 112 13.83 2.50 12.97
CA PHE A 112 15.21 2.12 13.14
C PHE A 112 16.00 3.26 13.81
N ARG A 113 17.04 2.91 14.57
CA ARG A 113 17.95 3.85 15.23
C ARG A 113 19.40 3.47 14.90
N LYS A 114 20.26 4.46 14.70
CA LYS A 114 21.71 4.26 14.56
C LYS A 114 22.35 3.91 15.91
#